data_AF-A0A816HU04-F1
#
_entry.id   AF-A0A816HU04-F1
#
_cell.length_a   1.000
_cell.length_b   1.000
_cell.length_c   1.000
_cell.angle_alpha   90.00
_cell.angle_beta   90.00
_cell.angle_gamma   90.00
#
_symmetry.space_group_name_H-M   'P 1'
#
loop_
_entity.id
_entity.type
_entity.pdbx_description
1 polymer ?
#
loop_
_entity_poly.entity_id
_entity_poly.type
_entity_poly.pdbx_seq_one_letter_code
_entity_poly.pdbx_strand_id
1 'polypeptide(L)'
;MSIIHEFEKEYKPEHAIWWYTRECCFYRIMNKALRGSDFDTIFDFRFFIADIAKHIKAEYEKFIRTTKIREPFCVYRGQRINNGDLELMKKSI
;
A
#
# COMPACT_ATOMS: atom_id res chain seq x y z
N MET A 1 -21.25 5.09 10.91
CA MET A 1 -19.99 5.02 11.69
C MET A 1 -18.85 5.44 10.79
N SER A 2 -17.89 6.25 11.27
CA SER A 2 -16.73 6.61 10.45
C SER A 2 -15.82 5.39 10.28
N ILE A 3 -15.17 5.25 9.12
CA ILE A 3 -14.24 4.14 8.85
C ILE A 3 -13.07 4.09 9.85
N ILE A 4 -12.69 5.26 10.39
CA ILE A 4 -11.65 5.37 11.42
C ILE A 4 -12.13 4.73 12.72
N HIS A 5 -13.37 5.00 13.14
CA HIS A 5 -13.94 4.39 14.34
C HIS A 5 -14.11 2.87 14.24
N GLU A 6 -14.43 2.37 13.04
CA GLU A 6 -14.45 0.92 12.77
C GLU A 6 -13.04 0.34 12.88
N PHE A 7 -12.04 1.00 12.31
CA PHE A 7 -10.64 0.60 12.41
C PHE A 7 -10.17 0.59 13.86
N GLU A 8 -10.41 1.64 14.63
CA GLU A 8 -10.00 1.73 16.04
C GLU A 8 -10.58 0.60 16.91
N LYS A 9 -11.79 0.11 16.58
CA LYS A 9 -12.47 -0.93 17.36
C LYS A 9 -12.16 -2.35 16.89
N GLU A 10 -12.09 -2.55 15.59
CA GLU A 10 -12.09 -3.88 14.97
C GLU A 10 -10.72 -4.23 14.37
N TYR A 11 -9.75 -3.31 14.37
CA TYR A 11 -8.43 -3.59 13.82
C TYR A 11 -7.73 -4.71 14.59
N LYS A 12 -7.22 -5.67 13.83
CA LYS A 12 -6.30 -6.70 14.29
C LYS A 12 -5.14 -6.81 13.31
N PRO A 13 -3.90 -7.07 13.76
CA PRO A 13 -2.74 -7.19 12.90
C PRO A 13 -2.95 -8.15 11.72
N GLU A 14 -3.59 -9.30 11.98
CA GLU A 14 -3.89 -10.34 10.95
C GLU A 14 -4.67 -9.80 9.75
N HIS A 15 -5.44 -8.73 9.93
CA HIS A 15 -6.26 -8.10 8.90
C HIS A 15 -5.61 -6.86 8.26
N ALA A 16 -4.32 -6.59 8.54
CA ALA A 16 -3.65 -5.39 8.06
C ALA A 16 -3.68 -5.23 6.52
N ILE A 17 -3.39 -6.29 5.76
CA ILE A 17 -3.48 -6.25 4.29
C ILE A 17 -4.91 -5.96 3.85
N TRP A 18 -5.91 -6.58 4.48
CA TRP A 18 -7.31 -6.36 4.14
C TRP A 18 -7.73 -4.91 4.37
N TRP A 19 -7.38 -4.32 5.51
CA TRP A 19 -7.62 -2.91 5.79
C TRP A 19 -6.90 -1.98 4.81
N TYR A 20 -5.69 -2.34 4.39
CA TYR A 20 -4.92 -1.61 3.39
C TYR A 20 -5.57 -1.64 2.00
N THR A 21 -6.08 -2.80 1.56
CA THR A 21 -6.63 -2.99 0.22
C THR A 21 -8.13 -2.75 0.10
N ARG A 22 -8.87 -2.70 1.22
CA ARG A 22 -10.30 -2.39 1.25
C ARG A 22 -10.57 -1.06 0.56
N GLU A 23 -11.70 -0.94 -0.14
CA GLU A 23 -12.16 0.31 -0.73
C GLU A 23 -12.48 1.37 0.33
N CYS A 24 -11.44 2.01 0.84
CA CYS A 24 -11.52 2.98 1.93
C CYS A 24 -10.40 4.05 1.80
N CYS A 25 -10.16 4.81 2.87
CA CYS A 25 -9.17 5.88 2.85
C CYS A 25 -7.74 5.42 3.14
N PHE A 26 -7.54 4.25 3.76
CA PHE A 26 -6.23 3.83 4.29
C PHE A 26 -5.13 3.76 3.23
N TYR A 27 -5.36 3.06 2.11
CA TYR A 27 -4.42 3.04 0.98
C TYR A 27 -3.99 4.46 0.57
N ARG A 28 -4.94 5.38 0.43
CA ARG A 28 -4.65 6.74 -0.03
C ARG A 28 -3.91 7.56 1.02
N ILE A 29 -4.33 7.49 2.28
CA ILE A 29 -3.72 8.23 3.39
C ILE A 29 -2.26 7.79 3.56
N MET A 30 -2.01 6.49 3.71
CA MET A 30 -0.65 5.98 3.92
C MET A 30 0.26 6.27 2.73
N ASN A 31 -0.19 6.00 1.51
CA ASN A 31 0.66 6.25 0.34
C ASN A 31 0.91 7.74 0.10
N LYS A 32 0.00 8.63 0.51
CA LYS A 32 0.23 10.07 0.48
C LYS A 32 1.24 10.49 1.55
N ALA A 33 1.06 10.03 2.78
CA ALA A 33 1.93 10.34 3.91
C ALA A 33 3.38 9.89 3.65
N LEU A 34 3.56 8.66 3.16
CA LEU A 34 4.86 8.11 2.80
C LEU A 34 5.55 8.89 1.66
N ARG A 35 4.79 9.33 0.65
CA ARG A 35 5.33 10.12 -0.47
C ARG A 35 5.71 11.55 -0.09
N GLY A 36 5.00 12.14 0.86
CA GLY A 36 5.22 13.50 1.33
C GLY A 36 6.07 13.61 2.58
N SER A 37 6.53 12.49 3.15
CA SER A 37 7.21 12.44 4.46
C SER A 37 6.40 13.11 5.57
N ASP A 38 5.09 12.88 5.59
CA ASP A 38 4.19 13.33 6.66
C ASP A 38 4.45 12.48 7.91
N PHE A 39 5.42 12.91 8.72
CA PHE A 39 5.90 12.15 9.87
C PHE A 39 4.83 11.96 10.93
N ASP A 40 3.93 12.92 11.12
CA ASP A 40 2.83 12.82 12.09
C ASP A 40 1.90 11.67 11.69
N THR A 41 1.43 11.66 10.44
CA THR A 41 0.58 10.57 9.94
C THR A 41 1.31 9.23 9.94
N ILE A 42 2.59 9.20 9.55
CA ILE A 42 3.39 7.96 9.60
C ILE A 42 3.52 7.45 11.03
N PHE A 43 3.73 8.36 11.99
CA PHE A 43 3.87 8.00 13.40
C PHE A 43 2.55 7.50 13.98
N ASP A 44 1.43 8.15 13.67
CA ASP A 44 0.09 7.73 14.11
C ASP A 44 -0.25 6.32 13.60
N PHE A 45 0.08 6.04 12.33
CA PHE A 45 -0.17 4.73 11.71
C PHE A 45 1.01 3.76 11.78
N ARG A 46 2.05 4.02 12.60
CA ARG A 46 3.30 3.24 12.60
C ARG A 46 3.10 1.74 12.82
N PHE A 47 2.18 1.35 13.72
CA PHE A 47 1.88 -0.05 13.99
C PHE A 47 1.22 -0.71 12.79
N PHE A 48 0.26 -0.02 12.17
CA PHE A 48 -0.42 -0.50 10.98
C PHE A 48 0.54 -0.67 9.80
N ILE A 49 1.45 0.29 9.59
CA ILE A 49 2.50 0.22 8.56
C ILE A 49 3.43 -0.98 8.82
N ALA A 50 3.84 -1.19 10.07
CA ALA A 50 4.68 -2.33 10.44
C ALA A 50 3.98 -3.67 10.18
N ASP A 51 2.69 -3.79 10.52
CA ASP A 51 1.89 -4.99 10.29
C ASP A 51 1.71 -5.27 8.79
N ILE A 52 1.43 -4.23 7.99
CA ILE A 52 1.35 -4.34 6.52
C ILE A 52 2.68 -4.86 5.97
N ALA A 53 3.81 -4.26 6.36
CA ALA A 53 5.12 -4.65 5.86
C ALA A 53 5.45 -6.11 6.21
N LYS A 54 5.17 -6.52 7.45
CA LYS A 54 5.34 -7.89 7.92
C LYS A 54 4.51 -8.88 7.12
N HIS A 55 3.23 -8.59 6.89
CA HIS A 55 2.32 -9.50 6.19
C HIS A 55 2.58 -9.55 4.69
N ILE A 56 2.95 -8.44 4.05
CA ILE A 56 3.36 -8.46 2.64
C ILE A 56 4.59 -9.35 2.46
N LYS A 57 5.58 -9.25 3.36
CA LYS A 57 6.76 -10.11 3.32
C LYS A 57 6.39 -11.60 3.46
N ALA A 58 5.54 -11.93 4.43
CA ALA A 58 5.10 -13.30 4.64
C ALA A 58 4.31 -13.87 3.44
N GLU A 59 3.39 -13.09 2.86
CA GLU A 59 2.64 -13.50 1.67
C GLU A 59 3.54 -13.62 0.44
N TYR A 60 4.55 -12.76 0.31
CA TYR A 60 5.55 -12.87 -0.75
C TYR A 60 6.40 -14.15 -0.62
N GLU A 61 6.88 -14.46 0.58
CA GLU A 61 7.63 -15.70 0.86
C GLU A 61 6.77 -16.95 0.55
N LYS A 62 5.50 -16.93 0.95
CA LYS A 62 4.54 -17.99 0.63
C LYS A 62 4.33 -18.11 -0.88
N PHE A 63 4.12 -16.99 -1.58
CA PHE A 63 3.93 -16.95 -3.02
C PHE A 63 5.13 -17.51 -3.80
N ILE A 64 6.36 -17.18 -3.42
CA ILE A 64 7.56 -17.75 -4.07
C ILE A 64 7.61 -19.27 -3.87
N ARG A 65 7.32 -19.74 -2.66
CA ARG A 65 7.32 -21.17 -2.35
C ARG A 65 6.25 -21.95 -3.12
N THR A 66 5.06 -21.39 -3.31
CA THR A 66 3.95 -22.09 -3.98
C THR A 66 4.05 -22.03 -5.49
N THR A 67 4.47 -20.90 -6.06
CA THR A 67 4.24 -20.62 -7.48
C THR A 67 5.42 -21.04 -8.36
N LYS A 68 6.54 -21.52 -7.77
CA LYS A 68 7.79 -21.87 -8.47
C LYS A 68 8.28 -20.78 -9.44
N ILE A 69 7.87 -19.54 -9.24
CA ILE A 69 8.31 -18.39 -10.04
C ILE A 69 9.74 -18.09 -9.61
N ARG A 70 10.68 -18.32 -10.53
CA ARG A 70 12.11 -18.05 -10.33
C ARG A 70 12.57 -16.75 -11.01
N GLU A 71 11.68 -16.14 -11.79
CA GLU A 71 11.98 -14.98 -12.62
C GLU A 71 11.01 -13.83 -12.31
N PRO A 72 11.46 -12.57 -12.43
CA PRO A 72 10.56 -11.42 -12.35
C PRO A 72 9.40 -11.55 -13.33
N PHE A 73 8.18 -11.25 -12.87
CA PHE A 73 6.99 -11.28 -13.70
C PHE A 73 6.44 -9.87 -13.93
N CYS A 74 5.79 -9.69 -15.07
CA CYS A 74 5.22 -8.39 -15.45
C CYS A 74 3.91 -8.13 -14.70
N VAL A 75 3.76 -6.92 -14.18
CA VAL A 75 2.53 -6.42 -13.55
C VAL A 75 2.16 -5.06 -14.14
N TYR A 76 0.87 -4.75 -14.14
CA TYR A 76 0.35 -3.50 -14.68
C TYR A 76 -0.21 -2.64 -13.54
N ARG A 77 0.08 -1.34 -13.59
CA ARG A 77 -0.45 -0.35 -12.64
C ARG A 77 -1.08 0.81 -13.42
N GLY A 78 -2.36 1.05 -13.18
CA GLY A 78 -3.02 2.26 -13.66
C GLY A 78 -2.54 3.48 -12.88
N GLN A 79 -2.21 4.56 -13.57
CA GLN A 79 -1.82 5.83 -12.97
C GLN A 79 -2.58 6.97 -13.67
N ARG A 80 -3.28 7.79 -12.89
CA ARG A 80 -3.83 9.04 -13.42
C ARG A 80 -2.68 10.05 -13.53
N ILE A 81 -2.47 10.58 -14.72
CA ILE A 81 -1.42 11.55 -15.04
C ILE A 81 -2.06 12.72 -15.79
N ASN A 82 -1.58 13.94 -15.55
CA ASN A 82 -2.02 15.09 -16.32
C ASN A 82 -1.24 15.16 -17.66
N ASN A 83 -1.74 15.93 -18.62
CA ASN A 83 -1.11 16.02 -19.94
C ASN A 83 0.33 16.57 -19.88
N GLY A 84 0.63 17.50 -18.98
CA GLY A 84 1.98 18.07 -18.85
C GLY A 84 2.99 17.05 -18.34
N ASP A 85 2.64 16.31 -17.29
CA ASP A 85 3.45 15.23 -16.73
C ASP A 85 3.65 14.10 -17.76
N LEU A 86 2.62 13.80 -18.57
CA LEU A 86 2.71 12.82 -19.65
C LEU A 86 3.73 13.24 -20.71
N GLU A 87 3.71 14.50 -21.14
CA GLU A 87 4.68 15.03 -22.11
C GLU A 87 6.12 15.08 -21.54
N LEU A 88 6.28 15.34 -20.24
CA LEU A 88 7.57 15.22 -19.55
C LEU A 88 8.09 13.78 -19.53
N MET A 89 7.21 12.80 -19.23
CA MET A 89 7.58 11.38 -19.25
C MET A 89 8.01 10.92 -20.63
N LYS A 90 7.28 11.28 -21.69
CA LYS A 90 7.63 10.93 -23.08
C LYS A 90 9.02 11.44 -23.49
N LYS A 91 9.45 12.59 -22.97
CA LYS A 91 10.76 13.18 -23.26
C LYS A 91 11.92 12.56 -22.47
N SER A 92 11.61 11.79 -21.42
CA SER A 92 12.58 11.20 -20.50
C SER A 92 12.85 9.71 -20.78
N ILE A 93 12.27 9.18 -21.86
CA ILE A 93 12.48 7.82 -22.41
C ILE A 93 13.17 7.98 -23.75
#